data_AF-A0A7W1L382-F1
#
_entry.id   AF-A0A7W1L382-F1
#
_cell.length_a   1.000
_cell.length_b   1.000
_cell.length_c   1.000
_cell.angle_alpha   90.00
_cell.angle_beta   90.00
_cell.angle_gamma   90.00
#
_symmetry.space_group_name_H-M   'P 1'
#
loop_
_entity.id
_entity.type
_entity.pdbx_description
1 polymer ?
#
loop_
_entity_poly.entity_id
_entity_poly.type
_entity_poly.pdbx_seq_one_letter_code
_entity_poly.pdbx_strand_id
1 'polypeptide(L)' 'ITGTKTVQGDVLAVNGLAPLAELDGYAARLKAMTGGHGAWSMALSHYEPAPPVLQQQLAAEYAKHRRHEDE' A
#
# COMPACT_ATOMS: atom_id res chain seq x y z
N ILE A 1 -10.05 -0.99 -7.58
CA ILE A 1 -10.55 -2.35 -7.27
C ILE A 1 -10.62 -3.11 -8.58
N THR A 2 -9.89 -4.22 -8.66
CA THR A 2 -9.78 -5.03 -9.89
C THR A 2 -10.92 -6.05 -9.99
N GLY A 3 -11.55 -6.38 -8.86
CA GLY A 3 -12.80 -7.14 -8.85
C GLY A 3 -13.24 -7.50 -7.44
N THR A 4 -14.54 -7.75 -7.29
CA THR A 4 -15.12 -8.34 -6.09
C THR A 4 -15.67 -9.71 -6.45
N LYS A 5 -15.38 -10.72 -5.63
CA LYS A 5 -15.89 -12.08 -5.80
C LYS A 5 -16.53 -12.53 -4.48
N THR A 6 -17.72 -13.09 -4.56
CA THR A 6 -18.34 -13.80 -3.44
C THR A 6 -17.63 -15.14 -3.28
N VAL A 7 -17.03 -15.37 -2.13
CA VAL A 7 -16.44 -16.67 -1.77
C VAL A 7 -17.47 -17.36 -0.90
N GLN A 8 -17.84 -18.58 -1.31
CA GLN A 8 -18.85 -19.46 -0.71
C GLN A 8 -19.25 -19.11 0.75
N GLY A 9 -20.54 -18.83 0.98
CA GLY A 9 -21.06 -18.29 2.25
C GLY A 9 -21.21 -16.76 2.23
N ASP A 10 -21.16 -16.14 3.41
CA ASP A 10 -21.26 -14.66 3.63
C ASP A 10 -19.92 -13.91 3.49
N VAL A 11 -18.93 -14.50 2.78
CA VAL A 11 -17.58 -13.92 2.66
C VAL A 11 -17.41 -13.24 1.31
N LEU A 12 -17.03 -11.95 1.34
CA LEU A 12 -16.69 -11.19 0.14
C LEU A 12 -15.16 -11.07 0.02
N ALA A 13 -14.60 -11.48 -1.11
CA ALA A 13 -13.19 -11.25 -1.43
C ALA A 13 -13.05 -10.08 -2.42
N VAL A 14 -12.19 -9.12 -2.07
CA VAL A 14 -11.90 -7.93 -2.88
C VAL A 14 -10.45 -8.02 -3.36
N ASN A 15 -10.25 -7.90 -4.67
CA ASN A 15 -8.93 -7.87 -5.28
C ASN A 15 -8.64 -6.48 -5.83
N GLY A 16 -7.40 -6.02 -5.73
CA GLY A 16 -6.97 -4.71 -6.20
C GLY A 16 -5.46 -4.59 -6.31
N LEU A 17 -5.01 -3.62 -7.09
CA LEU A 17 -3.64 -3.13 -7.09
C LEU A 17 -3.55 -1.91 -6.17
N ALA A 18 -2.50 -1.84 -5.37
CA ALA A 18 -2.20 -0.71 -4.50
C ALA A 18 -0.68 -0.52 -4.41
N PRO A 19 -0.19 0.73 -4.31
CA PRO A 19 1.22 1.00 -4.07
C PRO A 19 1.67 0.44 -2.72
N LEU A 20 2.86 -0.15 -2.64
CA LEU A 20 3.40 -0.69 -1.39
C LEU A 20 3.48 0.36 -0.27
N ALA A 21 3.76 1.61 -0.63
CA ALA A 21 3.85 2.73 0.31
C ALA A 21 2.53 3.02 1.07
N GLU A 22 1.38 2.62 0.54
CA GLU A 22 0.08 2.87 1.15
C GLU A 22 -0.42 1.71 2.04
N LEU A 23 0.26 0.56 1.98
CA LEU A 23 -0.13 -0.67 2.67
C LEU A 23 0.37 -0.75 4.12
N ASP A 24 1.11 0.26 4.57
CA ASP A 24 1.50 0.33 5.98
C ASP A 24 0.27 0.39 6.89
N GLY A 25 0.30 -0.41 7.96
CA GLY A 25 -0.83 -0.58 8.88
C GLY A 25 -2.12 -1.14 8.27
N TYR A 26 -2.14 -1.60 7.00
CA TYR A 26 -3.37 -2.08 6.35
C TYR A 26 -4.01 -3.26 7.10
N ALA A 27 -3.19 -4.20 7.58
CA ALA A 27 -3.66 -5.35 8.35
C ALA A 27 -4.45 -4.96 9.60
N ALA A 28 -3.98 -3.95 10.32
CA ALA A 28 -4.63 -3.46 11.53
C ALA A 28 -5.96 -2.75 11.20
N ARG A 29 -5.95 -1.90 10.16
CA ARG A 29 -7.17 -1.23 9.68
C ARG A 29 -8.23 -2.23 9.20
N LEU A 30 -7.83 -3.25 8.44
CA LEU A 30 -8.75 -4.29 7.97
C LEU A 30 -9.37 -5.06 9.14
N LYS A 31 -8.56 -5.45 10.14
CA LYS A 31 -9.07 -6.11 11.34
C LYS A 31 -10.04 -5.22 12.11
N ALA A 32 -9.74 -3.94 12.27
CA ALA A 32 -10.63 -2.99 12.95
C ALA A 32 -11.99 -2.86 12.24
N MET A 33 -12.00 -2.78 10.90
CA MET A 33 -13.23 -2.67 10.10
C MET A 33 -14.07 -3.95 10.05
N THR A 34 -13.43 -5.12 10.15
CA THR A 34 -14.08 -6.44 10.03
C THR A 34 -14.38 -7.09 11.38
N GLY A 35 -14.22 -6.35 12.49
CA GLY A 35 -14.38 -6.89 13.84
C GLY A 35 -13.44 -8.07 14.13
N GLY A 36 -12.24 -8.08 13.50
CA GLY A 36 -11.21 -9.11 13.66
C GLY A 36 -11.28 -10.27 12.65
N HIS A 37 -12.32 -10.38 11.82
CA HIS A 37 -12.55 -11.54 10.95
C HIS A 37 -12.01 -11.40 9.52
N GLY A 38 -11.34 -10.28 9.20
CA GLY A 38 -10.77 -10.03 7.89
C GLY A 38 -9.44 -10.76 7.67
N ALA A 39 -9.35 -11.53 6.59
CA ALA A 39 -8.10 -12.10 6.08
C ALA A 39 -7.65 -11.36 4.82
N TRP A 40 -6.33 -11.23 4.62
CA TRP A 40 -5.76 -10.59 3.45
C TRP A 40 -4.44 -11.25 3.05
N SER A 41 -4.07 -11.11 1.78
CA SER A 41 -2.77 -11.54 1.24
C SER A 41 -2.34 -10.52 0.18
N MET A 42 -1.03 -10.41 -0.05
CA MET A 42 -0.48 -9.56 -1.10
C MET A 42 0.63 -10.31 -1.86
N ALA A 43 0.78 -9.98 -3.15
CA ALA A 43 1.88 -10.45 -3.99
C ALA A 43 2.38 -9.28 -4.83
N LEU A 44 3.69 -9.23 -5.10
CA LEU A 44 4.28 -8.23 -5.98
C LEU A 44 3.74 -8.43 -7.40
N SER A 45 3.15 -7.39 -7.98
CA SER A 45 2.65 -7.40 -9.37
C SER A 45 3.70 -6.86 -10.34
N HIS A 46 4.08 -5.59 -10.18
CA HIS A 46 5.05 -4.90 -11.03
C HIS A 46 5.59 -3.63 -10.36
N TYR A 47 6.60 -3.02 -10.96
CA TYR A 47 7.00 -1.65 -10.67
C TYR A 47 6.29 -0.67 -11.61
N GLU A 48 5.80 0.43 -11.04
CA GLU A 48 5.27 1.57 -11.79
C GLU A 48 6.06 2.84 -11.46
N PRO A 49 6.15 3.78 -12.40
CA PRO A 49 6.76 5.07 -12.13
C PRO A 49 5.99 5.79 -11.03
N ALA A 50 6.72 6.27 -10.02
CA ALA A 50 6.14 7.07 -8.95
C ALA A 50 5.47 8.34 -9.53
N PRO A 51 4.36 8.81 -8.94
CA PRO A 51 3.76 10.09 -9.35
C PRO A 51 4.76 11.25 -9.26
N PRO A 52 4.69 12.27 -10.14
CA PRO A 52 5.67 13.38 -10.16
C PRO A 52 5.83 14.11 -8.83
N VAL A 53 4.75 14.26 -8.07
CA VAL A 53 4.77 14.89 -6.74
C VAL A 53 5.62 14.08 -5.76
N LEU A 54 5.49 12.75 -5.78
CA LEU A 54 6.26 11.86 -4.93
C LEU A 54 7.75 11.85 -5.34
N GLN A 55 8.03 11.91 -6.64
CA GLN A 55 9.40 12.02 -7.14
C GLN A 55 10.10 13.29 -6.62
N GLN A 56 9.41 14.44 -6.68
CA GLN A 56 9.95 15.71 -6.18
C GLN A 56 10.20 15.69 -4.66
N GLN A 57 9.28 15.10 -3.89
CA GLN A 57 9.43 14.95 -2.44
C GLN A 57 10.64 14.08 -2.08
N LEU A 58 10.75 12.90 -2.70
CA LEU A 58 11.87 11.99 -2.49
C LEU A 58 13.22 12.62 -2.89
N ALA A 59 13.25 13.34 -4.02
CA ALA A 59 14.46 14.05 -4.46
C ALA A 59 14.87 15.16 -3.48
N ALA A 60 13.91 15.91 -2.95
CA ALA A 60 14.17 16.96 -1.96
C ALA A 60 14.65 16.38 -0.62
N GLU A 61 14.03 15.30 -0.16
CA GLU A 61 14.42 14.59 1.07
C GLU A 61 15.85 14.02 0.94
N TYR A 62 16.14 13.35 -0.17
CA TYR A 62 17.47 12.82 -0.44
C TYR A 62 18.53 13.93 -0.50
N ALA A 63 18.22 15.06 -1.14
CA ALA A 63 19.13 16.21 -1.20
C ALA A 63 19.37 16.87 0.17
N LYS A 64 18.41 16.80 1.10
CA LYS A 64 18.59 17.25 2.48
C LYS A 64 19.47 16.28 3.28
N HIS A 65 19.22 14.98 3.15
CA HIS A 65 19.97 13.94 3.86
C HIS A 65 21.45 13.96 3.51
N ARG A 66 21.77 14.08 2.21
CA ARG A 66 23.16 14.16 1.73
C ARG A 66 23.90 15.40 2.26
N ARG A 67 23.20 16.54 2.33
CA ARG A 67 23.79 17.80 2.81
C ARG A 67 24.13 17.77 4.30
N HIS A 68 23.49 16.88 5.06
CA HIS A 68 23.73 16.68 6.49
C HIS A 68 24.80 15.60 6.76
N GLU A 69 25.17 14.80 5.76
CA GLU A 69 26.34 13.89 5.81
C GLU A 69 27.65 14.61 5.46
N ASP A 70 27.57 15.72 4.71
CA ASP A 70 28.71 16.54 4.29
C ASP A 70 29.09 17.64 5.32
N GLU A 71 28.34 17.79 6.42
CA GLU A 71 28.59 18.70 7.56
C GLU A 71 29.05 17.92 8.81
#